data_AF-A0A094AAT4-F1
#
_entry.id   AF-A0A094AAT4-F1
#
_cell.length_a   1.000
_cell.length_b   1.000
_cell.length_c   1.000
_cell.angle_alpha   90.00
_cell.angle_beta   90.00
_cell.angle_gamma   90.00
#
_symmetry.space_group_name_H-M   'P 1'
#
loop_
_entity.id
_entity.type
_entity.pdbx_description
1 polymer ?
#
loop_
_entity_poly.entity_id
_entity_poly.type
_entity_poly.pdbx_seq_one_letter_code
_entity_poly.pdbx_strand_id
1 'polypeptide(L)' 'MQLTVTFASSITNEQVTWVKESLAEAGVPAEEKSRTENSVTFMDPSTVTYQIAGDLCRKWLDENLIYGFSVIADSPPS' A
#
# COMPACT_ATOMS: atom_id res chain seq x y z
N MET A 1 -2.63 10.48 -1.57
CA MET A 1 -2.21 9.19 -2.16
C MET A 1 -3.15 8.09 -1.70
N GLN A 2 -3.58 7.24 -2.62
CA GLN A 2 -4.28 5.98 -2.31
C GLN A 2 -3.45 4.80 -2.82
N LEU A 3 -3.13 3.84 -1.94
CA LEU A 3 -2.42 2.60 -2.26
C LEU A 3 -3.35 1.42 -2.01
N THR A 4 -3.53 0.55 -3.00
CA THR A 4 -4.22 -0.73 -2.83
C THR A 4 -3.22 -1.86 -3.03
N VAL A 5 -3.10 -2.75 -2.05
CA VAL A 5 -2.25 -3.95 -2.09
C VAL A 5 -3.15 -5.18 -2.20
N THR A 6 -2.82 -6.09 -3.13
CA THR A 6 -3.56 -7.32 -3.40
C THR A 6 -2.70 -8.54 -3.08
N PHE A 7 -3.30 -9.50 -2.39
CA PHE A 7 -2.68 -10.77 -2.01
C PHE A 7 -3.29 -11.92 -2.81
N ALA A 8 -2.54 -13.01 -2.94
CA ALA A 8 -2.97 -14.20 -3.69
C ALA A 8 -4.09 -14.98 -2.98
N SER A 9 -4.20 -14.81 -1.67
CA SER A 9 -5.15 -15.50 -0.79
C SER A 9 -5.82 -14.49 0.13
N SER A 10 -6.79 -14.96 0.94
CA SER A 10 -7.44 -14.11 1.92
C SER A 10 -6.44 -13.46 2.88
N ILE A 11 -6.55 -12.15 3.07
CA ILE A 11 -5.57 -11.38 3.85
C ILE A 11 -5.78 -11.59 5.35
N THR A 12 -4.67 -11.73 6.07
CA THR A 12 -4.68 -11.77 7.53
C THR A 12 -4.46 -10.39 8.14
N ASN A 13 -4.85 -10.23 9.42
CA ASN A 13 -4.53 -9.01 10.17
C ASN A 13 -3.02 -8.78 10.28
N GLU A 14 -2.22 -9.84 10.41
CA GLU A 14 -0.76 -9.75 10.47
C GLU A 14 -0.17 -9.20 9.17
N GLN A 15 -0.69 -9.63 8.01
CA GLN A 15 -0.27 -9.07 6.72
C GLN A 15 -0.63 -7.59 6.60
N VAL A 16 -1.80 -7.19 7.08
CA VAL A 16 -2.21 -5.78 7.03
C VAL A 16 -1.37 -4.91 7.96
N THR A 17 -1.08 -5.39 9.17
CA THR A 17 -0.15 -4.73 10.10
C THR A 17 1.24 -4.62 9.49
N TRP A 18 1.75 -5.70 8.89
CA TRP A 18 3.06 -5.71 8.22
C TRP A 18 3.13 -4.66 7.09
N VAL A 19 2.11 -4.57 6.23
CA VAL A 19 2.08 -3.52 5.19
C VAL A 19 2.10 -2.13 5.82
N LYS A 20 1.27 -1.90 6.85
CA LYS A 20 1.18 -0.60 7.52
C LYS A 20 2.52 -0.18 8.14
N GLU A 21 3.14 -1.08 8.90
CA GLU A 21 4.42 -0.81 9.57
C GLU A 21 5.54 -0.60 8.55
N SER A 22 5.60 -1.44 7.51
CA SER A 22 6.62 -1.31 6.46
C SER A 22 6.49 0.01 5.67
N LEU A 23 5.26 0.48 5.42
CA LEU A 23 5.02 1.79 4.83
C LEU A 23 5.51 2.91 5.75
N ALA A 24 5.19 2.84 7.05
CA ALA A 24 5.62 3.84 8.03
C ALA A 24 7.15 3.89 8.17
N GLU A 25 7.83 2.74 8.20
CA GLU A 25 9.29 2.64 8.23
C GLU A 25 9.94 3.27 6.98
N ALA A 26 9.28 3.16 5.81
CA ALA A 26 9.71 3.79 4.58
C ALA A 26 9.38 5.30 4.51
N GLY A 27 8.76 5.88 5.54
CA GLY A 27 8.37 7.29 5.58
C GLY A 27 7.02 7.59 4.92
N VAL A 28 6.17 6.57 4.76
CA VAL A 28 4.80 6.69 4.22
C VAL A 28 3.81 6.36 5.34
N PRO A 29 3.37 7.35 6.15
CA PRO A 29 2.46 7.11 7.28
C PRO A 29 1.00 6.92 6.81
N ALA A 30 0.77 5.93 5.95
CA ALA A 30 -0.53 5.64 5.38
C ALA A 30 -1.42 4.88 6.37
N GLU A 31 -2.70 5.26 6.42
CA GLU A 31 -3.70 4.63 7.28
C GLU A 31 -4.63 3.71 6.49
N GLU A 32 -5.04 2.59 7.09
CA GLU A 32 -6.00 1.67 6.48
C GLU A 32 -7.34 2.39 6.27
N LYS A 33 -7.85 2.35 5.04
CA LYS A 33 -9.12 2.97 4.65
C LYS A 33 -10.22 1.93 4.43
N SER A 34 -9.89 0.84 3.76
CA SER A 34 -10.83 -0.23 3.46
C SER A 34 -10.11 -1.55 3.20
N ARG A 35 -10.86 -2.63 3.34
CA ARG A 35 -10.36 -3.99 3.16
C ARG A 35 -11.42 -4.86 2.49
N THR A 36 -10.96 -5.77 1.64
CA THR A 36 -11.76 -6.85 1.05
C THR A 36 -11.18 -8.20 1.47
N GLU A 37 -11.70 -9.31 0.92
CA GLU A 37 -11.18 -10.64 1.24
C GLU A 37 -9.68 -10.78 0.94
N ASN A 38 -9.18 -10.18 -0.15
CA ASN A 38 -7.80 -10.37 -0.63
C ASN A 38 -7.03 -9.06 -0.92
N SER A 39 -7.64 -7.89 -0.72
CA SER A 39 -6.95 -6.60 -0.89
C SER A 39 -7.23 -5.61 0.23
N VAL A 40 -6.24 -4.76 0.50
CA VAL A 40 -6.30 -3.69 1.51
C VAL A 40 -5.93 -2.37 0.85
N THR A 41 -6.66 -1.31 1.20
CA THR A 41 -6.45 0.04 0.70
C THR A 41 -6.01 0.94 1.84
N PHE A 42 -4.91 1.66 1.62
CA PHE A 42 -4.34 2.65 2.50
C PHE A 42 -4.45 4.05 1.88
N MET A 43 -4.60 5.07 2.72
CA MET A 43 -4.55 6.46 2.31
C MET A 43 -3.47 7.21 3.09
N ASP A 44 -2.68 7.99 2.36
CA ASP A 44 -1.76 8.97 2.92
C ASP A 44 -2.12 10.34 2.35
N PRO A 45 -2.32 11.38 3.17
CA PRO A 45 -2.68 12.71 2.69
C PRO A 45 -1.51 13.39 1.94
N SER A 46 -0.29 12.89 2.05
CA SER A 46 0.86 13.45 1.36
C SER A 46 0.85 13.02 -0.11
N THR A 47 1.10 13.96 -1.01
CA THR A 47 1.22 13.69 -2.45
C THR A 47 2.66 13.35 -2.86
N VAL A 48 3.61 13.39 -1.91
CA VAL A 48 5.05 13.16 -2.16
C VAL A 48 5.45 11.69 -1.97
N THR A 49 4.62 10.91 -1.28
CA THR A 49 4.91 9.55 -0.82
C THR A 49 4.60 8.46 -1.85
N TYR A 50 3.95 8.80 -2.97
CA TYR A 50 3.52 7.80 -3.97
C TYR A 50 4.67 7.05 -4.65
N GLN A 51 5.81 7.73 -4.89
CA GLN A 51 6.98 7.08 -5.49
C GLN A 51 7.58 6.06 -4.53
N ILE A 52 7.74 6.45 -3.26
CA ILE A 52 8.26 5.59 -2.18
C ILE A 52 7.35 4.37 -2.00
N ALA A 53 6.03 4.58 -1.92
CA ALA A 53 5.06 3.50 -1.81
C ALA A 53 5.08 2.57 -3.03
N GLY A 54 5.21 3.12 -4.24
CA GLY A 54 5.32 2.36 -5.49
C GLY A 54 6.57 1.50 -5.56
N ASP A 55 7.74 2.06 -5.23
CA ASP A 55 9.02 1.34 -5.23
C ASP A 55 9.03 0.21 -4.19
N LEU A 56 8.48 0.47 -3.00
CA LEU A 56 8.36 -0.53 -1.95
C LEU A 56 7.43 -1.68 -2.36
N CYS A 57 6.25 -1.35 -2.93
CA CYS A 57 5.33 -2.37 -3.42
C CYS A 57 5.91 -3.16 -4.60
N ARG A 58 6.72 -2.51 -5.45
CA ARG A 58 7.42 -3.21 -6.53
C ARG A 58 8.39 -4.25 -6.00
N LYS A 59 9.16 -3.90 -4.97
CA LYS A 59 10.04 -4.85 -4.29
C LYS A 59 9.27 -6.03 -3.71
N TRP A 60 8.14 -5.79 -3.03
CA TRP A 60 7.29 -6.86 -2.49
C TRP A 60 6.73 -7.79 -3.57
N LEU A 61 6.40 -7.23 -4.74
CA LEU A 61 5.95 -8.01 -5.88
C LEU A 61 7.06 -8.92 -6.41
N ASP A 62 8.27 -8.38 -6.58
CA ASP A 62 9.44 -9.14 -7.04
C ASP A 62 9.85 -10.24 -6.03
N GLU A 63 9.61 -10.03 -4.74
CA GLU A 63 9.82 -10.99 -3.65
C GLU A 63 8.64 -11.97 -3.45
N ASN A 64 7.58 -11.89 -4.28
CA ASN A 64 6.34 -12.68 -4.17
C ASN A 64 5.60 -12.56 -2.82
N LEU A 65 5.77 -11.44 -2.10
CA LEU A 65 5.06 -11.16 -0.85
C LEU A 65 3.62 -10.69 -1.10
N ILE A 66 3.39 -10.06 -2.25
CA ILE A 66 2.08 -9.60 -2.71
C ILE A 66 1.82 -10.12 -4.12
N TYR A 67 0.54 -10.18 -4.52
CA TYR A 67 0.14 -10.54 -5.88
C TYR A 67 0.16 -9.33 -6.83
N GLY A 68 -0.11 -8.15 -6.31
CA GLY A 68 -0.13 -6.92 -7.10
C GLY A 68 -0.47 -5.69 -6.27
N PHE A 69 -0.34 -4.51 -6.89
CA PHE A 69 -0.65 -3.26 -6.24
C PHE A 69 -1.11 -2.19 -7.24
N SER A 70 -1.78 -1.16 -6.73
CA SER A 70 -2.15 0.05 -7.46
C SER A 70 -1.86 1.27 -6.58
N VAL A 71 -1.20 2.28 -7.14
CA VAL A 71 -0.96 3.57 -6.46
C VAL A 71 -1.60 4.67 -7.28
N ILE A 72 -2.47 5.44 -6.64
CA ILE A 72 -3.08 6.65 -7.18
C ILE A 72 -2.48 7.83 -6.41
N ALA A 73 -1.67 8.62 -7.09
CA ALA A 73 -1.30 9.93 -6.59
C ALA A 73 -2.51 10.85 -6.76
N ASP A 74 -2.97 11.48 -5.68
CA ASP A 74 -3.85 12.65 -5.83
C ASP A 74 -3.06 13.67 -6.61
N SER A 75 -3.42 13.86 -7.87
CA SER A 75 -2.93 15.02 -8.62
C SER A 75 -3.45 16.25 -7.89
N PRO A 76 -2.65 17.32 -7.71
CA PRO A 76 -3.22 18.57 -7.22
C PRO A 76 -4.41 18.94 -8.13
N PRO A 77 -5.56 19.39 -7.58
CA PRO A 77 -6.61 19.95 -8.42
C PRO A 77 -6.00 21.09 -9.23
N SER A 78 -6.02 20.96 -10.55
CA SER A 78 -5.55 21.96 -11.51
C SER A 78 -6.19 23.31 -11.33
#